data_AF-A0A971MS17-F1
#
_entry.id   AF-A0A971MS17-F1
#
_cell.length_a   1.000
_cell.length_b   1.000
_cell.length_c   1.000
_cell.angle_alpha   90.00
_cell.angle_beta   90.00
_cell.angle_gamma   90.00
#
_symmetry.space_group_name_H-M   'P 1'
#
loop_
_entity.id
_entity.type
_entity.pdbx_description
1 polymer ?
#
loop_
_entity_poly.entity_id
_entity_poly.type
_entity_poly.pdbx_seq_one_letter_code
_entity_poly.pdbx_strand_id
1 'polypeptide(L)'
;MISSSCKKLSRIELVYSVNHCMIKTLAKLAPEAIPENCKEYLEKGYKNETIYRTRDTEAESKLETLFKQTEALYQATIAAGEKATSSKAFGILSRFIY
;
A
#
# COMPACT_ATOMS: atom_id res chain seq x y z
N MET A 1 -28.06 -2.15 -0.58
CA MET A 1 -26.85 -2.97 -0.73
C MET A 1 -25.89 -2.39 -1.78
N ILE A 2 -25.66 -1.07 -1.76
CA ILE A 2 -24.71 -0.34 -2.63
C ILE A 2 -23.71 0.43 -1.76
N SER A 3 -24.19 1.03 -0.65
CA SER A 3 -23.34 1.81 0.25
C SER A 3 -22.25 1.00 0.97
N SER A 4 -22.49 -0.28 1.27
CA SER A 4 -21.50 -1.17 1.92
C SER A 4 -20.31 -1.45 1.01
N SER A 5 -20.58 -1.75 -0.27
CA SER A 5 -19.54 -2.02 -1.26
C SER A 5 -18.74 -0.78 -1.63
N CYS A 6 -19.39 0.38 -1.76
CA CYS A 6 -18.70 1.66 -1.96
C CYS A 6 -17.71 1.95 -0.81
N LYS A 7 -18.12 1.72 0.45
CA LYS A 7 -17.24 1.92 1.62
C LYS A 7 -16.03 0.98 1.60
N LYS A 8 -16.21 -0.29 1.24
CA LYS A 8 -15.11 -1.27 1.14
C LYS A 8 -14.11 -0.88 0.05
N LEU A 9 -14.59 -0.49 -1.14
CA LEU A 9 -13.74 -0.05 -2.24
C LEU A 9 -12.98 1.24 -1.89
N SER A 10 -13.62 2.21 -1.25
CA SER A 10 -12.93 3.44 -0.80
C SER A 10 -11.82 3.14 0.20
N ARG A 11 -12.00 2.15 1.09
CA ARG A 11 -10.94 1.70 2.02
C ARG A 11 -9.78 1.05 1.26
N ILE A 12 -10.06 0.14 0.33
CA ILE A 12 -9.05 -0.50 -0.54
C ILE A 12 -8.25 0.57 -1.28
N GLU A 13 -8.93 1.54 -1.90
CA GLU A 13 -8.27 2.63 -2.64
C GLU A 13 -7.38 3.49 -1.73
N LEU A 14 -7.82 3.77 -0.50
CA LEU A 14 -7.04 4.52 0.46
C LEU A 14 -5.75 3.77 0.85
N VAL A 15 -5.86 2.51 1.31
CA VAL A 15 -4.67 1.72 1.70
C VAL A 15 -3.73 1.54 0.51
N TYR A 16 -4.28 1.21 -0.66
CA TYR A 16 -3.50 1.09 -1.88
C TYR A 16 -2.72 2.36 -2.19
N SER A 17 -3.35 3.53 -2.07
CA SER A 17 -2.72 4.82 -2.37
C SER A 17 -1.59 5.15 -1.41
N VAL A 18 -1.74 4.83 -0.12
CA VAL A 18 -0.69 4.97 0.88
C VAL A 18 0.50 4.06 0.55
N ASN A 19 0.25 2.77 0.31
CA ASN A 19 1.29 1.79 -0.05
C ASN A 19 2.03 2.22 -1.33
N HIS A 20 1.28 2.59 -2.38
CA HIS A 20 1.84 3.03 -3.66
C HIS A 20 2.71 4.29 -3.50
N CYS A 21 2.31 5.25 -2.66
CA CYS A 21 3.10 6.45 -2.39
C CYS A 21 4.45 6.11 -1.72
N MET A 22 4.44 5.19 -0.76
CA MET A 22 5.67 4.73 -0.10
C MET A 22 6.57 3.95 -1.07
N ILE A 23 6.00 3.05 -1.87
CA ILE A 23 6.75 2.26 -2.85
C ILE A 23 7.43 3.17 -3.89
N LYS A 24 6.74 4.20 -4.39
CA LYS A 24 7.36 5.19 -5.30
C LYS A 24 8.48 5.99 -4.63
N THR A 25 8.43 6.15 -3.32
CA THR A 25 9.46 6.83 -2.54
C THR A 25 10.68 5.91 -2.37
N LEU A 26 10.47 4.65 -1.96
CA LEU A 26 11.54 3.64 -1.86
C LEU A 26 12.20 3.40 -3.23
N ALA A 27 11.43 3.31 -4.30
CA ALA A 27 11.97 3.13 -5.66
C ALA A 27 12.92 4.26 -6.11
N LYS A 28 12.94 5.41 -5.43
CA LYS A 28 13.88 6.51 -5.68
C LYS A 28 15.03 6.56 -4.67
N LEU A 29 14.81 6.07 -3.45
CA LEU A 29 15.73 6.26 -2.33
C LEU A 29 16.51 4.99 -1.97
N ALA A 30 15.84 3.84 -2.01
CA ALA A 30 16.35 2.51 -1.66
C ALA A 30 15.52 1.43 -2.38
N PRO A 31 15.66 1.25 -3.71
CA PRO A 31 14.87 0.28 -4.47
C PRO A 31 14.99 -1.16 -3.97
N GLU A 32 16.16 -1.52 -3.46
CA GLU A 32 16.49 -2.82 -2.86
C GLU A 32 15.72 -3.11 -1.58
N ALA A 33 15.18 -2.09 -0.92
CA ALA A 33 14.39 -2.24 0.29
C ALA A 33 12.93 -2.60 0.01
N ILE A 34 12.46 -2.57 -1.25
CA ILE A 34 11.06 -2.86 -1.59
C ILE A 34 10.77 -4.36 -1.35
N PRO A 35 9.79 -4.70 -0.48
CA PRO A 35 9.41 -6.09 -0.26
C PRO A 35 8.91 -6.79 -1.54
N GLU A 36 9.16 -8.09 -1.68
CA GLU A 36 8.75 -8.87 -2.86
C GLU A 36 7.25 -8.76 -3.15
N ASN A 37 6.43 -8.91 -2.11
CA ASN A 37 4.98 -8.81 -2.17
C ASN A 37 4.45 -7.41 -2.49
N CYS A 38 5.33 -6.41 -2.65
CA CYS A 38 4.99 -5.04 -2.99
C CYS A 38 5.48 -4.65 -4.40
N LYS A 39 6.19 -5.53 -5.12
CA LYS A 39 6.75 -5.21 -6.44
C LYS A 39 5.69 -4.96 -7.51
N GLU A 40 4.54 -5.64 -7.43
CA GLU A 40 3.43 -5.49 -8.37
C GLU A 40 2.91 -4.05 -8.46
N TYR A 41 3.11 -3.22 -7.42
CA TYR A 41 2.78 -1.79 -7.45
C TYR A 41 3.55 -0.97 -8.48
N LEU A 42 4.69 -1.49 -8.97
CA LEU A 42 5.48 -0.85 -10.02
C LEU A 42 4.96 -1.20 -11.43
N GLU A 43 4.06 -2.18 -11.54
CA GLU A 43 3.50 -2.62 -12.81
C GLU A 43 2.36 -1.72 -13.29
N LYS A 44 2.32 -1.50 -14.60
CA LYS A 44 1.27 -0.70 -15.23
C LYS A 44 -0.03 -1.51 -15.24
N GLY A 45 -1.03 -1.08 -14.46
CA GLY A 45 -2.36 -1.67 -14.45
C GLY A 45 -2.76 -2.30 -13.11
N TYR A 46 -1.79 -2.56 -12.23
CA TYR A 46 -2.01 -3.17 -10.91
C TYR A 46 -3.01 -2.39 -10.04
N LYS A 47 -3.02 -1.04 -10.15
CA LYS A 47 -4.03 -0.18 -9.50
C LYS A 47 -5.46 -0.56 -9.92
N ASN A 48 -5.69 -0.76 -11.21
CA ASN A 48 -7.02 -1.06 -11.72
C ASN A 48 -7.47 -2.48 -11.34
N GLU A 49 -6.55 -3.42 -11.33
CA GLU A 49 -6.82 -4.79 -10.89
C GLU A 49 -7.14 -4.84 -9.39
N THR A 50 -6.41 -4.07 -8.58
CA THR A 50 -6.62 -4.04 -7.14
C THR A 50 -7.90 -3.32 -6.73
N ILE A 51 -8.21 -2.17 -7.36
CA ILE A 51 -9.34 -1.32 -6.94
C ILE A 51 -10.64 -1.73 -7.64
N TYR A 52 -10.63 -1.96 -8.96
CA TYR A 52 -11.87 -2.07 -9.73
C TYR A 52 -12.26 -3.51 -10.11
N ARG A 53 -11.36 -4.50 -9.94
CA ARG A 53 -11.65 -5.92 -10.19
C ARG A 53 -11.89 -6.75 -8.93
N THR A 54 -11.75 -6.15 -7.75
CA THR A 54 -12.03 -6.83 -6.48
C THR A 54 -13.55 -7.01 -6.30
N ARG A 55 -14.00 -8.26 -6.16
CA ARG A 55 -15.42 -8.56 -5.87
C ARG A 55 -15.74 -8.19 -4.43
N ASP A 56 -17.00 -7.86 -4.12
CA ASP A 56 -17.40 -7.50 -2.75
C ASP A 56 -17.10 -8.60 -1.72
N THR A 57 -17.18 -9.87 -2.15
CA THR A 57 -16.85 -11.07 -1.35
C THR A 57 -15.36 -11.23 -1.08
N GLU A 58 -14.50 -10.60 -1.87
CA GLU A 58 -13.03 -10.65 -1.79
C GLU A 58 -12.44 -9.37 -1.18
N ALA A 59 -13.27 -8.36 -0.93
CA ALA A 59 -12.82 -7.05 -0.51
C ALA A 59 -12.14 -7.06 0.87
N GLU A 60 -12.61 -7.89 1.80
CA GLU A 60 -12.01 -8.01 3.13
C GLU A 60 -10.64 -8.68 3.09
N SER A 61 -10.52 -9.83 2.41
CA SER A 61 -9.22 -10.51 2.25
C SER A 61 -8.21 -9.67 1.46
N LYS A 62 -8.69 -8.90 0.47
CA LYS A 62 -7.85 -7.94 -0.24
C LYS A 62 -7.36 -6.84 0.69
N LEU A 63 -8.25 -6.29 1.53
CA LEU A 63 -7.90 -5.25 2.49
C LEU A 63 -6.86 -5.76 3.51
N GLU A 64 -7.01 -6.98 4.03
CA GLU A 64 -6.01 -7.63 4.89
C GLU A 64 -4.66 -7.77 4.19
N THR A 65 -4.65 -8.15 2.91
CA THR A 65 -3.42 -8.24 2.11
C THR A 65 -2.73 -6.89 1.98
N LEU A 66 -3.50 -5.82 1.71
CA LEU A 66 -2.99 -4.46 1.62
C LEU A 66 -2.41 -3.99 2.95
N PHE A 67 -3.03 -4.33 4.08
CA PHE A 67 -2.49 -4.01 5.41
C PHE A 67 -1.18 -4.75 5.72
N LYS A 68 -1.09 -6.05 5.37
CA LYS A 68 0.18 -6.80 5.48
C LYS A 68 1.30 -6.17 4.65
N GLN A 69 0.97 -5.65 3.47
CA GLN A 69 1.92 -4.89 2.65
C GLN A 69 2.29 -3.56 3.32
N THR A 70 1.34 -2.86 3.96
CA THR A 70 1.62 -1.63 4.73
C THR A 70 2.62 -1.90 5.86
N GLU A 71 2.43 -2.96 6.64
CA GLU A 71 3.36 -3.38 7.69
C GLU A 71 4.74 -3.74 7.14
N ALA A 72 4.80 -4.51 6.05
CA ALA A 72 6.06 -4.86 5.40
C ALA A 72 6.81 -3.61 4.91
N LEU A 73 6.10 -2.64 4.32
CA LEU A 73 6.67 -1.36 3.89
C LEU A 73 7.18 -0.52 5.06
N TYR A 74 6.49 -0.54 6.19
CA TYR A 74 6.94 0.15 7.40
C TYR A 74 8.29 -0.39 7.86
N GLN A 75 8.40 -1.71 8.03
CA GLN A 75 9.63 -2.37 8.47
C GLN A 75 10.76 -2.17 7.47
N ALA A 76 10.48 -2.32 6.18
CA ALA A 76 11.45 -2.08 5.11
C ALA A 76 11.96 -0.62 5.11
N THR A 77 11.08 0.35 5.34
CA THR A 77 11.46 1.77 5.36
C THR A 77 12.32 2.11 6.56
N ILE A 78 12.06 1.50 7.72
CA ILE A 78 12.93 1.62 8.91
C ILE A 78 14.31 1.03 8.60
N ALA A 79 14.37 -0.16 7.99
CA ALA A 79 15.62 -0.82 7.64
C ALA A 79 16.44 -0.04 6.60
N ALA A 80 15.78 0.68 5.69
CA ALA A 80 16.41 1.54 4.68
C ALA A 80 17.05 2.83 5.27
N GLY A 81 16.74 3.15 6.52
CA GLY A 81 17.39 4.23 7.27
C GLY A 81 16.77 5.62 7.11
N GLU A 82 17.45 6.62 7.68
CA GLU A 82 16.92 7.96 7.98
C GLU A 82 16.38 8.70 6.74
N LYS A 83 17.03 8.51 5.58
CA LYS A 83 16.62 9.14 4.32
C LYS A 83 15.22 8.71 3.90
N ALA A 84 14.85 7.45 4.15
CA ALA A 84 13.55 6.90 3.80
C ALA A 84 12.49 7.24 4.87
N THR A 85 12.85 7.18 6.16
CA THR A 85 11.95 7.50 7.27
C THR A 85 11.61 8.99 7.40
N SER A 86 12.49 9.88 6.95
CA SER A 86 12.23 11.34 6.91
C SER A 86 11.25 11.76 5.81
N SER A 87 10.83 10.82 4.95
CA SER A 87 9.94 11.14 3.84
C SER A 87 8.50 11.42 4.30
N LYS A 88 7.83 12.34 3.60
CA LYS A 88 6.40 12.61 3.82
C LYS A 88 5.54 11.34 3.64
N ALA A 89 5.94 10.46 2.72
CA ALA A 89 5.25 9.19 2.47
C ALA A 89 5.28 8.28 3.69
N PHE A 90 6.44 8.15 4.35
CA PHE A 90 6.56 7.37 5.58
C PHE A 90 5.72 7.96 6.71
N GLY A 91 5.69 9.29 6.86
CA GLY A 91 4.84 9.95 7.86
C GLY A 91 3.34 9.73 7.66
N ILE A 92 2.88 9.51 6.42
CA ILE A 92 1.48 9.14 6.14
C ILE A 92 1.26 7.66 6.45
N LEU A 93 2.18 6.80 6.05
CA LEU A 93 2.11 5.35 6.27
C LEU A 93 2.13 5.00 7.76
N SER A 94 2.96 5.66 8.56
CA SER A 94 3.07 5.39 10.00
C SER A 94 1.78 5.71 10.78
N ARG A 95 1.07 6.78 10.38
CA ARG A 95 -0.27 7.14 10.90
C ARG A 95 -1.39 6.19 10.46
N PHE A 96 -1.09 5.29 9.53
CA PHE A 96 -2.05 4.30 9.05
C PHE A 96 -1.97 2.99 9.85
N ILE A 97 -0.83 2.77 10.53
CA ILE A 97 -0.57 1.61 11.38
C ILE A 97 -0.91 1.89 12.86
N TYR A 98 -0.77 3.15 13.30
CA TYR A 98 -1.02 3.63 14.67
C TYR A 98 -2.14 4.66 14.70
#